data_AF-A0A524KDG6-F1
#
_entry.id   AF-A0A524KDG6-F1
#
_cell.length_a   1.000
_cell.length_b   1.000
_cell.length_c   1.000
_cell.angle_alpha   90.00
_cell.angle_beta   90.00
_cell.angle_gamma   90.00
#
_symmetry.space_group_name_H-M   'P 1'
#
loop_
_entity.id
_entity.type
_entity.pdbx_description
1 polymer ?
#
loop_
_entity_poly.entity_id
_entity_poly.type
_entity_poly.pdbx_seq_one_letter_code
_entity_poly.pdbx_strand_id
1 'polypeptide(L)'
;MVSLRRPATLTVAGSLMILMFAAACVSLPVSPSNTATGQNNGSEQPDAIAEAASLEAAFDPETVPEELRQETFNDIKSLIEKLNDIIRRRDYNAWIECLTEEYLVHYSDPVILAEISQEPVLKRYGITLRTLQDYFNNVVFPSRQNMRIDDIEFMEPDRVEAITVNAKEERLVLYNLEKIGDTWKIGIWR
;
A
#
# COMPACT_ATOMS: atom_id res chain seq x y z
N MET A 1 33.20 38.90 -23.42
CA MET A 1 32.16 39.91 -23.67
C MET A 1 30.90 39.12 -24.03
N VAL A 2 29.80 39.07 -23.28
CA VAL A 2 29.02 40.04 -22.49
C VAL A 2 28.27 39.20 -21.42
N SER A 3 28.65 39.19 -20.15
CA SER A 3 28.10 39.97 -19.02
C SER A 3 26.67 40.49 -19.16
N LEU A 4 25.71 39.88 -18.46
CA LEU A 4 24.61 40.63 -17.83
C LEU A 4 24.31 40.10 -16.42
N ARG A 5 24.43 41.02 -15.46
CA ARG A 5 24.11 40.90 -14.03
C ARG A 5 22.70 41.49 -13.79
N ARG A 6 21.87 40.79 -12.97
CA ARG A 6 21.00 41.18 -11.80
C ARG A 6 20.38 42.60 -11.71
N PRO A 7 19.20 42.83 -11.05
CA PRO A 7 18.87 42.54 -9.62
C PRO A 7 17.41 42.03 -9.33
N ALA A 8 17.08 41.32 -8.22
CA ALA A 8 16.72 41.73 -6.83
C ALA A 8 15.61 42.83 -6.80
N THR A 9 14.50 42.83 -6.03
CA THR A 9 14.07 42.43 -4.66
C THR A 9 12.50 42.38 -4.67
N LEU A 10 11.76 41.84 -3.69
CA LEU A 10 11.26 42.58 -2.51
C LEU A 10 10.41 41.68 -1.60
N THR A 11 10.66 41.84 -0.30
CA THR A 11 10.05 41.27 0.90
C THR A 11 8.65 41.85 1.20
N VAL A 12 7.72 41.06 1.76
CA VAL A 12 6.75 41.56 2.77
C VAL A 12 6.60 40.51 3.87
N ALA A 13 6.86 40.96 5.09
CA ALA A 13 6.60 40.28 6.35
C ALA A 13 5.31 40.84 6.99
N GLY A 14 4.61 40.02 7.77
CA GLY A 14 3.65 40.43 8.82
C GLY A 14 3.32 39.19 9.65
N SER A 15 3.75 39.07 10.93
CA SER A 15 3.19 39.67 12.16
C SER A 15 1.70 39.33 12.35
N LEU A 16 1.13 39.00 13.51
CA LEU A 16 1.58 38.86 14.90
C LEU A 16 0.30 38.46 15.71
N MET A 17 0.31 37.29 16.35
CA MET A 17 -0.07 37.07 17.77
C MET A 17 -1.55 37.16 18.25
N ILE A 18 -1.76 36.46 19.39
CA ILE A 18 -2.80 36.57 20.44
C ILE A 18 -4.19 35.95 20.08
N LEU A 19 -4.89 35.12 20.88
CA LEU A 19 -5.05 35.00 22.35
C LEU A 19 -5.43 33.57 22.81
N MET A 20 -4.91 33.21 23.99
CA MET A 20 -5.42 32.19 24.93
C MET A 20 -6.89 32.43 25.31
N PHE A 21 -7.64 31.37 25.63
CA PHE A 21 -8.68 31.26 26.68
C PHE A 21 -9.27 29.84 26.57
N ALA A 22 -9.61 29.06 27.60
CA ALA A 22 -9.27 28.93 29.01
C ALA A 22 -9.82 27.54 29.41
N ALA A 23 -9.18 26.91 30.39
CA ALA A 23 -9.67 25.69 31.02
C ALA A 23 -11.02 25.94 31.71
N ALA A 24 -11.93 24.97 31.63
CA ALA A 24 -13.00 24.81 32.59
C ALA A 24 -13.38 23.32 32.70
N CYS A 25 -12.89 22.68 33.76
CA CYS A 25 -13.43 21.45 34.29
C CYS A 25 -14.88 21.67 34.73
N VAL A 26 -15.80 20.79 34.34
CA VAL A 26 -17.07 20.64 35.07
C VAL A 26 -17.27 19.15 35.31
N SER A 27 -17.08 18.76 36.57
CA SER A 27 -17.42 17.45 37.10
C SER A 27 -18.84 17.45 37.65
N LEU A 28 -19.60 16.43 37.24
CA LEU A 28 -20.67 15.66 37.93
C LEU A 28 -21.87 16.39 38.58
N PRO A 29 -23.01 15.67 38.59
CA PRO A 29 -23.54 15.31 39.90
C PRO A 29 -23.83 13.81 40.06
N VAL A 30 -23.38 13.31 41.20
CA VAL A 30 -23.82 12.06 41.84
C VAL A 30 -25.27 12.22 42.31
N SER A 31 -26.06 11.15 42.23
CA SER A 31 -27.26 11.01 43.06
C SER A 31 -27.30 9.67 43.79
N PRO A 32 -27.89 9.62 45.00
CA PRO A 32 -27.65 8.57 45.99
C PRO A 32 -28.87 7.66 46.20
N SER A 33 -28.64 6.45 46.71
CA SER A 33 -29.59 5.82 47.67
C SER A 33 -28.96 4.65 48.43
N ASN A 34 -28.68 4.94 49.69
CA ASN A 34 -28.98 4.21 50.92
C ASN A 34 -28.68 2.69 51.05
N THR A 35 -27.61 2.45 51.81
CA THR A 35 -27.62 1.81 53.15
C THR A 35 -28.43 0.51 53.36
N ALA A 36 -27.72 -0.60 53.57
CA ALA A 36 -27.76 -1.35 54.84
C ALA A 36 -26.74 -2.50 54.88
N THR A 37 -26.02 -2.55 56.00
CA THR A 37 -24.95 -3.44 56.44
C THR A 37 -25.40 -4.91 56.63
N GLY A 38 -24.54 -5.87 56.30
CA GLY A 38 -24.66 -7.27 56.73
C GLY A 38 -23.48 -8.14 56.28
N GLN A 39 -22.78 -8.75 57.23
CA GLN A 39 -21.47 -9.41 57.11
C GLN A 39 -21.47 -10.80 56.43
N ASN A 40 -20.34 -11.07 55.75
CA ASN A 40 -19.50 -12.28 55.78
C ASN A 40 -20.03 -13.62 55.25
N ASN A 41 -19.49 -14.10 54.13
CA ASN A 41 -18.68 -15.35 54.06
C ASN A 41 -18.25 -15.68 52.61
N GLY A 42 -17.15 -16.44 52.54
CA GLY A 42 -16.28 -16.65 51.38
C GLY A 42 -16.89 -17.15 50.07
N SER A 43 -16.23 -16.74 48.99
CA SER A 43 -16.09 -17.51 47.76
C SER A 43 -14.78 -17.05 47.11
N GLU A 44 -13.77 -17.93 47.09
CA GLU A 44 -12.66 -17.87 46.15
C GLU A 44 -13.24 -17.77 44.74
N GLN A 45 -13.10 -16.61 44.12
CA GLN A 45 -13.29 -16.46 42.69
C GLN A 45 -11.90 -16.16 42.10
N PRO A 46 -11.24 -17.15 41.48
CA PRO A 46 -10.02 -16.90 40.74
C PRO A 46 -10.33 -15.93 39.58
N ASP A 47 -9.84 -14.71 39.73
CA ASP A 47 -9.46 -13.84 38.61
C ASP A 47 -8.47 -14.62 37.74
N ALA A 48 -8.99 -15.30 36.73
CA ALA A 48 -8.21 -15.85 35.63
C ALA A 48 -9.14 -16.23 34.47
N ILE A 49 -9.92 -15.28 33.96
CA ILE A 49 -10.13 -15.28 32.52
C ILE A 49 -8.85 -14.68 31.96
N ALA A 50 -7.84 -15.55 31.88
CA ALA A 50 -6.68 -15.35 31.06
C ALA A 50 -7.21 -14.97 29.68
N GLU A 51 -7.02 -13.70 29.38
CA GLU A 51 -6.83 -13.16 28.06
C GLU A 51 -6.09 -14.19 27.22
N ALA A 52 -6.85 -15.01 26.49
CA ALA A 52 -6.36 -15.81 25.39
C ALA A 52 -6.04 -14.81 24.27
N ALA A 53 -4.97 -14.05 24.49
CA ALA A 53 -4.24 -13.41 23.42
C ALA A 53 -3.82 -14.55 22.50
N SER A 54 -4.59 -14.70 21.43
CA SER A 54 -4.22 -15.48 20.25
C SER A 54 -2.85 -15.00 19.79
N LEU A 55 -1.79 -15.70 20.19
CA LEU A 55 -0.54 -15.69 19.44
C LEU A 55 -0.85 -16.43 18.14
N GLU A 56 -1.42 -15.74 17.17
CA GLU A 56 -1.26 -16.17 15.79
C GLU A 56 0.25 -16.08 15.53
N ALA A 57 0.88 -17.25 15.37
CA ALA A 57 2.29 -17.31 15.02
C ALA A 57 2.49 -16.51 13.73
N ALA A 58 3.43 -15.57 13.74
CA ALA A 58 3.80 -14.83 12.55
C ALA A 58 4.21 -15.82 11.45
N PHE A 59 3.78 -15.56 10.21
CA PHE A 59 4.13 -16.38 9.05
C PHE A 59 5.65 -16.42 8.86
N ASP A 60 6.20 -17.61 8.67
CA ASP A 60 7.62 -17.83 8.40
C ASP A 60 7.80 -18.38 6.97
N PRO A 61 8.30 -17.57 6.02
CA PRO A 61 8.45 -17.98 4.62
C PRO A 61 9.42 -19.15 4.40
N GLU A 62 10.35 -19.39 5.33
CA GLU A 62 11.28 -20.52 5.25
C GLU A 62 10.59 -21.87 5.46
N THR A 63 9.41 -21.87 6.06
CA THR A 63 8.61 -23.09 6.30
C THR A 63 7.78 -23.50 5.09
N VAL A 64 7.70 -22.68 4.04
CA VAL A 64 6.95 -22.98 2.82
C VAL A 64 7.61 -24.17 2.10
N PRO A 65 6.86 -25.26 1.81
CA PRO A 65 7.40 -26.41 1.09
C PRO A 65 7.92 -26.04 -0.30
N GLU A 66 9.05 -26.63 -0.70
CA GLU A 66 9.68 -26.38 -2.01
C GLU A 66 8.73 -26.68 -3.18
N GLU A 67 7.91 -27.72 -3.08
CA GLU A 67 6.92 -28.05 -4.11
C GLU A 67 5.89 -26.94 -4.30
N LEU A 68 5.36 -26.38 -3.20
CA LEU A 68 4.41 -25.27 -3.24
C LEU A 68 5.06 -23.99 -3.80
N ARG A 69 6.32 -23.74 -3.43
CA ARG A 69 7.12 -22.63 -3.96
C ARG A 69 7.28 -22.76 -5.47
N GLN A 70 7.65 -23.95 -5.95
CA GLN A 70 7.87 -24.20 -7.37
C GLN A 70 6.57 -24.13 -8.18
N GLU A 71 5.46 -24.64 -7.66
CA GLU A 71 4.13 -24.51 -8.26
C GLU A 71 3.73 -23.03 -8.38
N THR A 72 3.82 -22.29 -7.27
CA THR A 72 3.48 -20.87 -7.21
C THR A 72 4.34 -20.04 -8.16
N PHE A 73 5.64 -20.34 -8.26
CA PHE A 73 6.53 -19.70 -9.22
C PHE A 73 6.07 -19.91 -10.67
N ASN A 74 5.66 -21.13 -11.03
CA ASN A 74 5.18 -21.45 -12.37
C ASN A 74 3.86 -20.74 -12.71
N ASP A 75 2.94 -20.65 -11.74
CA ASP A 75 1.70 -19.90 -11.88
C ASP A 75 1.96 -18.42 -12.13
N ILE A 76 2.84 -17.82 -11.33
CA ILE A 76 3.19 -16.40 -11.45
C ILE A 76 3.94 -16.14 -12.74
N LYS A 77 4.86 -17.01 -13.15
CA LYS A 77 5.52 -16.91 -14.45
C LYS A 77 4.51 -16.86 -15.59
N SER A 78 3.50 -17.74 -15.56
CA SER A 78 2.43 -17.79 -16.55
C SER A 78 1.57 -16.52 -16.53
N LEU A 79 1.27 -15.97 -15.34
CA LEU A 79 0.60 -14.68 -15.19
C LEU A 79 1.41 -13.54 -15.82
N ILE A 80 2.72 -13.49 -15.60
CA ILE A 80 3.60 -12.45 -16.14
C ILE A 80 3.69 -12.53 -17.66
N GLU A 81 3.76 -13.72 -18.24
CA GLU A 81 3.70 -13.93 -19.68
C GLU A 81 2.36 -13.43 -20.26
N LYS A 82 1.23 -13.74 -19.61
CA LYS A 82 -0.10 -13.21 -19.97
C LYS A 82 -0.15 -11.68 -19.88
N LEU A 83 0.40 -11.09 -18.81
CA LEU A 83 0.43 -9.64 -18.60
C LEU A 83 1.26 -8.95 -19.68
N ASN A 84 2.43 -9.49 -20.04
CA ASN A 84 3.25 -8.96 -21.13
C ASN A 84 2.45 -8.87 -22.44
N ASP A 85 1.66 -9.89 -22.75
CA ASP A 85 0.82 -9.94 -23.94
C ASP A 85 -0.31 -8.91 -23.90
N ILE A 86 -1.03 -8.82 -22.77
CA ILE A 86 -2.07 -7.82 -22.54
C ILE A 86 -1.51 -6.40 -22.71
N ILE A 87 -0.39 -6.12 -22.04
CA ILE A 87 0.24 -4.81 -22.03
C ILE A 87 0.77 -4.46 -23.43
N ARG A 88 1.40 -5.40 -24.14
CA ARG A 88 1.89 -5.18 -25.51
C ARG A 88 0.77 -4.83 -26.48
N ARG A 89 -0.42 -5.43 -26.31
CA ARG A 89 -1.62 -5.11 -27.09
C ARG A 89 -2.32 -3.81 -26.65
N ARG A 90 -1.86 -3.18 -25.57
CA ARG A 90 -2.53 -2.05 -24.89
C ARG A 90 -3.97 -2.37 -24.49
N ASP A 91 -4.22 -3.62 -24.11
CA ASP A 91 -5.55 -4.09 -23.75
C ASP A 91 -5.88 -3.70 -22.30
N TYR A 92 -6.35 -2.46 -22.14
CA TYR A 92 -6.69 -1.89 -20.83
C TYR A 92 -7.74 -2.72 -20.08
N ASN A 93 -8.75 -3.22 -20.78
CA ASN A 93 -9.85 -3.96 -20.15
C ASN A 93 -9.36 -5.30 -19.61
N ALA A 94 -8.55 -6.04 -20.38
CA ALA A 94 -7.94 -7.27 -19.86
C ALA A 94 -6.94 -7.00 -18.73
N TRP A 95 -6.25 -5.84 -18.76
CA TRP A 95 -5.32 -5.47 -17.71
C TRP A 95 -6.01 -5.24 -16.37
N ILE A 96 -7.13 -4.49 -16.33
CA ILE A 96 -7.84 -4.21 -15.06
C ILE A 96 -8.41 -5.48 -14.40
N GLU A 97 -8.70 -6.53 -15.16
CA GLU A 97 -9.13 -7.82 -14.61
C GLU A 97 -8.02 -8.53 -13.80
N CYS A 98 -6.76 -8.19 -14.07
CA CYS A 98 -5.59 -8.73 -13.38
C CYS A 98 -5.24 -7.97 -12.09
N LEU A 99 -6.01 -6.96 -11.72
CA LEU A 99 -5.75 -6.09 -10.58
C LEU A 99 -6.65 -6.44 -9.39
N THR A 100 -6.16 -6.17 -8.18
CA THR A 100 -7.01 -6.15 -6.98
C THR A 100 -7.92 -4.91 -7.00
N GLU A 101 -9.01 -4.97 -6.23
CA GLU A 101 -9.91 -3.82 -6.08
C GLU A 101 -9.19 -2.62 -5.46
N GLU A 102 -8.35 -2.85 -4.46
CA GLU A 102 -7.54 -1.81 -3.82
C GLU A 102 -6.63 -1.09 -4.83
N TYR A 103 -5.96 -1.84 -5.71
CA TYR A 103 -5.12 -1.26 -6.76
C TYR A 103 -5.95 -0.36 -7.68
N LEU A 104 -7.13 -0.83 -8.11
CA LEU A 104 -8.05 -0.07 -8.95
C LEU A 104 -8.49 1.23 -8.28
N VAL A 105 -8.89 1.18 -7.02
CA VAL A 105 -9.34 2.35 -6.26
C VAL A 105 -8.20 3.35 -6.11
N HIS A 106 -7.01 2.90 -5.69
CA HIS A 106 -5.85 3.76 -5.45
C HIS A 106 -5.41 4.51 -6.72
N TYR A 107 -5.19 3.79 -7.81
CA TYR A 107 -4.71 4.40 -9.07
C TYR A 107 -5.83 5.01 -9.92
N SER A 108 -7.09 5.00 -9.45
CA SER A 108 -8.17 5.79 -10.03
C SER A 108 -8.39 7.13 -9.30
N ASP A 109 -7.77 7.33 -8.14
CA ASP A 109 -7.90 8.56 -7.37
C ASP A 109 -7.25 9.74 -8.12
N PRO A 110 -8.00 10.84 -8.40
CA PRO A 110 -7.46 12.00 -9.10
C PRO A 110 -6.30 12.69 -8.36
N VAL A 111 -6.23 12.61 -7.03
CA VAL A 111 -5.13 13.16 -6.23
C VAL A 111 -3.85 12.37 -6.48
N ILE A 112 -3.95 11.03 -6.42
CA ILE A 112 -2.82 10.12 -6.71
C ILE A 112 -2.34 10.31 -8.16
N LEU A 113 -3.25 10.37 -9.12
CA LEU A 113 -2.90 10.60 -10.53
C LEU A 113 -2.24 11.97 -10.76
N ALA A 114 -2.69 13.01 -10.06
CA ALA A 114 -2.09 14.34 -10.13
C ALA A 114 -0.66 14.37 -9.54
N GLU A 115 -0.42 13.61 -8.46
CA GLU A 115 0.90 13.41 -7.88
C GLU A 115 1.83 12.67 -8.84
N ILE A 116 1.41 11.53 -9.40
CA ILE A 116 2.20 10.76 -10.37
C ILE A 116 2.49 11.60 -11.61
N SER A 117 1.56 12.47 -12.03
CA SER A 117 1.78 13.40 -13.14
C SER A 117 2.94 14.38 -12.90
N GLN A 118 3.40 14.53 -11.64
CA GLN A 118 4.57 15.34 -11.31
C GLN A 118 5.91 14.61 -11.55
N GLU A 119 5.89 13.33 -11.89
CA GLU A 119 7.11 12.58 -12.21
C GLU A 119 7.89 13.26 -13.35
N PRO A 120 9.23 13.39 -13.25
CA PRO A 120 10.03 14.17 -14.20
C PRO A 120 9.85 13.75 -15.66
N VAL A 121 9.66 12.45 -15.91
CA VAL A 121 9.42 11.91 -17.25
C VAL A 121 8.10 12.42 -17.81
N LEU A 122 7.00 12.36 -17.03
CA LEU A 122 5.68 12.80 -17.49
C LEU A 122 5.63 14.32 -17.67
N LYS A 123 6.18 15.10 -16.73
CA LYS A 123 6.25 16.57 -16.84
C LYS A 123 7.03 17.01 -18.07
N ARG A 124 8.16 16.36 -18.37
CA ARG A 124 8.99 16.69 -19.54
C ARG A 124 8.22 16.57 -20.85
N TYR A 125 7.30 15.60 -20.95
CA TYR A 125 6.47 15.38 -22.13
C TYR A 125 5.11 16.07 -22.07
N GLY A 126 4.83 16.87 -21.02
CA GLY A 126 3.55 17.55 -20.85
C GLY A 126 2.38 16.59 -20.65
N ILE A 127 2.63 15.37 -20.15
CA ILE A 127 1.60 14.36 -19.89
C ILE A 127 0.95 14.64 -18.55
N THR A 128 -0.39 14.63 -18.51
CA THR A 128 -1.18 14.70 -17.27
C THR A 128 -2.12 13.51 -17.22
N LEU A 129 -2.04 12.72 -16.16
CA LEU A 129 -2.89 11.56 -15.93
C LEU A 129 -4.21 12.03 -15.31
N ARG A 130 -5.33 11.68 -15.94
CA ARG A 130 -6.68 12.04 -15.46
C ARG A 130 -7.53 10.81 -15.14
N THR A 131 -7.14 9.67 -15.68
CA THR A 131 -7.84 8.39 -15.51
C THR A 131 -6.83 7.27 -15.29
N LEU A 132 -7.32 6.15 -14.74
CA LEU A 132 -6.52 4.92 -14.66
C LEU A 132 -6.06 4.43 -16.06
N GLN A 133 -6.83 4.70 -17.11
CA GLN A 133 -6.43 4.38 -18.48
C GLN A 133 -5.27 5.26 -18.96
N ASP A 134 -5.19 6.53 -18.56
CA ASP A 134 -4.02 7.36 -18.82
C ASP A 134 -2.80 6.81 -18.10
N TYR A 135 -2.94 6.41 -16.84
CA TYR A 135 -1.88 5.76 -16.08
C TYR A 135 -1.40 4.48 -16.78
N PHE A 136 -2.32 3.62 -17.21
CA PHE A 136 -1.98 2.43 -17.98
C PHE A 136 -1.19 2.77 -19.25
N ASN A 137 -1.67 3.71 -20.06
CA ASN A 137 -1.06 4.03 -21.35
C ASN A 137 0.30 4.73 -21.25
N ASN A 138 0.49 5.56 -20.23
CA ASN A 138 1.66 6.44 -20.11
C ASN A 138 2.68 5.98 -19.06
N VAL A 139 2.31 5.08 -18.15
CA VAL A 139 3.20 4.57 -17.09
C VAL A 139 3.39 3.06 -17.23
N VAL A 140 2.30 2.29 -17.19
CA VAL A 140 2.38 0.81 -17.18
C VAL A 140 2.90 0.30 -18.52
N PHE A 141 2.26 0.71 -19.62
CA PHE A 141 2.64 0.31 -20.97
C PHE A 141 4.13 0.51 -21.22
N PRO A 142 4.71 1.72 -21.18
CA PRO A 142 6.12 1.88 -21.52
C PRO A 142 7.08 1.13 -20.58
N SER A 143 6.67 0.84 -19.34
CA SER A 143 7.54 0.27 -18.32
C SER A 143 7.48 -1.26 -18.22
N ARG A 144 6.40 -1.90 -18.70
CA ARG A 144 6.08 -3.31 -18.38
C ARG A 144 5.80 -4.21 -19.60
N GLN A 145 6.19 -3.83 -20.81
CA GLN A 145 5.89 -4.57 -22.05
C GLN A 145 6.65 -5.91 -22.24
N ASN A 146 7.73 -6.13 -21.49
CA ASN A 146 8.61 -7.28 -21.70
C ASN A 146 9.31 -7.67 -20.39
N MET A 147 8.51 -7.89 -19.35
CA MET A 147 9.01 -8.25 -18.05
C MET A 147 9.28 -9.76 -18.00
N ARG A 148 10.20 -10.15 -17.12
CA ARG A 148 10.39 -11.53 -16.70
C ARG A 148 10.50 -11.54 -15.19
N ILE A 149 10.26 -12.71 -14.61
CA ILE A 149 10.61 -12.95 -13.22
C ILE A 149 11.78 -13.92 -13.19
N ASP A 150 12.62 -13.75 -12.19
CA ASP A 150 13.76 -14.61 -11.92
C ASP A 150 13.55 -15.34 -10.57
N ASP A 151 12.66 -14.85 -9.70
CA ASP A 151 12.35 -15.45 -8.39
C ASP A 151 11.00 -14.98 -7.82
N ILE A 152 10.55 -15.59 -6.71
CA ILE A 152 9.43 -15.13 -5.87
C ILE A 152 9.79 -15.17 -4.39
N GLU A 153 9.22 -14.28 -3.59
CA GLU A 153 9.33 -14.31 -2.12
C GLU A 153 7.93 -14.32 -1.50
N PHE A 154 7.68 -15.23 -0.55
CA PHE A 154 6.41 -15.27 0.19
C PHE A 154 6.44 -14.23 1.30
N MET A 155 5.42 -13.40 1.35
CA MET A 155 5.20 -12.42 2.43
C MET A 155 4.13 -12.93 3.40
N GLU A 156 3.12 -13.60 2.85
CA GLU A 156 2.04 -14.29 3.56
C GLU A 156 1.65 -15.53 2.73
N PRO A 157 0.83 -16.47 3.24
CA PRO A 157 0.42 -17.66 2.47
C PRO A 157 -0.24 -17.34 1.11
N ASP A 158 -0.90 -16.19 1.01
CA ASP A 158 -1.61 -15.70 -0.18
C ASP A 158 -0.98 -14.44 -0.78
N ARG A 159 0.21 -14.01 -0.32
CA ARG A 159 0.91 -12.83 -0.82
C ARG A 159 2.36 -13.11 -1.13
N VAL A 160 2.78 -12.68 -2.30
CA VAL A 160 4.14 -12.91 -2.81
C VAL A 160 4.67 -11.68 -3.53
N GLU A 161 5.97 -11.44 -3.41
CA GLU A 161 6.70 -10.54 -4.28
C GLU A 161 7.23 -11.31 -5.48
N ALA A 162 6.93 -10.82 -6.69
CA ALA A 162 7.55 -11.31 -7.92
C ALA A 162 8.82 -10.52 -8.19
N ILE A 163 9.96 -11.20 -8.35
CA ILE A 163 11.27 -10.56 -8.37
C ILE A 163 11.92 -10.73 -9.73
N THR A 164 12.60 -9.67 -10.19
CA THR A 164 13.52 -9.75 -11.33
C THR A 164 14.92 -9.31 -10.91
N VAL A 165 15.93 -9.89 -11.54
CA VAL A 165 17.33 -9.54 -11.37
C VAL A 165 17.78 -8.72 -12.57
N ASN A 166 18.28 -7.51 -12.33
CA ASN A 166 18.76 -6.66 -13.42
C ASN A 166 20.21 -7.02 -13.84
N ALA A 167 20.73 -6.33 -14.86
CA ALA A 167 22.09 -6.60 -15.37
C ALA A 167 23.22 -6.29 -14.36
N LYS A 168 22.92 -5.62 -13.24
CA LYS A 168 23.84 -5.35 -12.13
C LYS A 168 23.66 -6.34 -10.97
N GLU A 169 22.91 -7.42 -11.19
CA GLU A 169 22.60 -8.44 -10.17
C GLU A 169 21.75 -7.90 -9.01
N GLU A 170 21.07 -6.77 -9.19
CA GLU A 170 20.15 -6.23 -8.19
C GLU A 170 18.80 -6.94 -8.29
N ARG A 171 18.32 -7.49 -7.16
CA ARG A 171 16.95 -8.01 -7.02
C ARG A 171 15.99 -6.84 -6.90
N LEU A 172 14.99 -6.81 -7.78
CA LEU A 172 13.99 -5.75 -7.84
C LEU A 172 12.60 -6.39 -7.78
N VAL A 173 11.75 -5.86 -6.89
CA VAL A 173 10.34 -6.22 -6.84
C VAL A 173 9.66 -5.69 -8.11
N LEU A 174 9.15 -6.63 -8.91
CA LEU A 174 8.43 -6.33 -10.13
C LEU A 174 6.94 -6.08 -9.83
N TYR A 175 6.33 -6.97 -9.05
CA TYR A 175 4.94 -6.89 -8.61
C TYR A 175 4.78 -7.45 -7.21
N ASN A 176 3.87 -6.81 -6.46
CA ASN A 176 3.27 -7.36 -5.26
C ASN A 176 2.00 -8.10 -5.69
N LEU A 177 1.93 -9.39 -5.42
CA LEU A 177 0.85 -10.25 -5.89
C LEU A 177 0.07 -10.83 -4.71
N GLU A 178 -1.25 -10.87 -4.86
CA GLU A 178 -2.17 -11.41 -3.88
C GLU A 178 -3.07 -12.45 -4.54
N LYS A 179 -3.30 -13.56 -3.85
CA LYS A 179 -4.16 -14.65 -4.31
C LYS A 179 -5.59 -14.40 -3.85
N ILE A 180 -6.48 -14.12 -4.80
CA ILE A 180 -7.92 -13.94 -4.55
C ILE A 180 -8.66 -15.14 -5.14
N GLY A 181 -9.11 -16.05 -4.26
CA GLY A 181 -9.60 -17.35 -4.67
C GLY A 181 -8.50 -18.16 -5.36
N ASP A 182 -8.74 -18.59 -6.60
CA ASP A 182 -7.77 -19.36 -7.39
C ASP A 182 -6.94 -18.49 -8.36
N THR A 183 -6.96 -17.15 -8.21
CA THR A 183 -6.31 -16.24 -9.15
C THR A 183 -5.36 -15.28 -8.46
N TRP A 184 -4.13 -15.22 -8.95
CA TRP A 184 -3.14 -14.21 -8.57
C TRP A 184 -3.43 -12.87 -9.25
N LYS A 185 -3.42 -11.79 -8.48
CA LYS A 185 -3.71 -10.42 -8.91
C LYS A 185 -2.65 -9.44 -8.42
N ILE A 186 -2.47 -8.34 -9.15
CA ILE A 186 -1.53 -7.29 -8.78
C ILE A 186 -2.14 -6.43 -7.66
N GLY A 187 -1.48 -6.42 -6.51
CA GLY A 187 -1.82 -5.61 -5.33
C GLY A 187 -0.90 -4.40 -5.16
N ILE A 188 -1.13 -3.62 -4.10
CA ILE A 188 -0.39 -2.39 -3.78
C ILE A 188 0.12 -2.33 -2.32
N TRP A 189 0.13 -3.46 -1.62
CA TRP A 189 0.65 -3.53 -0.26
C TRP A 189 2.15 -3.21 -0.22
N ARG A 190 2.63 -2.73 0.94
CA ARG A 190 4.02 -2.34 1.21
C ARG A 190 4.47 -2.89 2.54
#